data_AF-A0A1B6F6K9-F1
#
_entry.id   AF-A0A1B6F6K9-F1
#
_cell.length_a   1.000
_cell.length_b   1.000
_cell.length_c   1.000
_cell.angle_alpha   90.00
_cell.angle_beta   90.00
_cell.angle_gamma   90.00
#
_symmetry.space_group_name_H-M   'P 1'
#
loop_
_entity.id
_entity.type
_entity.pdbx_description
1 polymer ?
#
loop_
_entity_poly.entity_id
_entity_poly.type
_entity_poly.pdbx_seq_one_letter_code
_entity_poly.pdbx_strand_id
1 'polypeptide(L)'
;RGACSLSHSGEMSKPPLGPQSADISVRLASPDRLQPKPDVSALQFGKFFTDHMLKIEYHMSAGGWQQPCITPLEYLSLHPAAKVLHYAIELFEGMKAYRGVDGQIRIFRPDLNMERMNLSAARSGLPQFDSEEMIRCICRLISIDQEWVPHSESASLYIRPTLIGTEPTLGVASPESALLYTILCPVGSYFSGIGYKPVSLLADPRFVRAWPGGCGDRKVGSNYGPTIQIQKLAEAQGFNQVLWLYGEDNQITEAGTMNVFIVHLNESGKRVVVTPNLNGLILPGITRQSILDLSREWGDYIVQERTVTMAELIQWHEENRLLEVFGAGTACVVCPVGLIQFKNTTLHIPTGEQKDPFFLRCLRTILDIQYGKVQHPWARLIDN
;
A
#
# COMPACT_ATOMS: atom_id res chain seq x y z
N ARG A 1 39.99 -13.80 -55.54
CA ARG A 1 38.63 -13.24 -55.75
C ARG A 1 37.67 -14.14 -54.99
N GLY A 2 36.95 -13.79 -53.93
CA GLY A 2 36.99 -12.71 -52.96
C GLY A 2 36.17 -13.27 -51.78
N ALA A 3 36.66 -13.14 -50.56
CA ALA A 3 35.89 -13.48 -49.36
C ALA A 3 35.20 -12.20 -48.90
N CYS A 4 33.87 -12.19 -48.90
CA CYS A 4 33.08 -11.08 -48.39
C CYS A 4 32.80 -11.33 -46.90
N SER A 5 33.37 -10.48 -46.05
CA SER A 5 33.10 -10.40 -44.62
C SER A 5 31.74 -9.74 -44.38
N LEU A 6 30.82 -10.45 -43.72
CA LEU A 6 29.61 -9.85 -43.16
C LEU A 6 29.93 -9.35 -41.75
N SER A 7 30.02 -8.03 -41.62
CA SER A 7 30.14 -7.28 -40.38
C SER A 7 28.92 -7.46 -39.48
N HIS A 8 29.17 -7.67 -38.19
CA HIS A 8 28.17 -7.57 -37.13
C HIS A 8 27.50 -6.19 -37.14
N SER A 9 26.20 -6.14 -37.41
CA SER A 9 25.35 -5.02 -37.05
C SER A 9 25.04 -5.12 -35.56
N GLY A 10 25.52 -4.14 -34.77
CA GLY A 10 25.25 -4.05 -33.35
C GLY A 10 23.76 -3.98 -33.04
N GLU A 11 23.35 -4.69 -32.00
CA GLU A 11 22.03 -4.49 -31.38
C GLU A 11 21.96 -3.05 -30.87
N MET A 12 21.12 -2.23 -31.50
CA MET A 12 20.73 -0.95 -30.92
C MET A 12 19.97 -1.24 -29.62
N SER A 13 20.57 -0.89 -28.49
CA SER A 13 19.91 -0.91 -27.18
C SER A 13 18.59 -0.15 -27.28
N LYS A 14 17.47 -0.82 -26.97
CA LYS A 14 16.18 -0.14 -26.83
C LYS A 14 16.36 1.03 -25.83
N PRO A 15 15.81 2.22 -26.11
CA PRO A 15 15.86 3.31 -25.14
C PRO A 15 15.26 2.84 -23.82
N PRO A 16 15.82 3.26 -22.67
CA PRO A 16 15.37 2.78 -21.38
C PRO A 16 13.89 3.11 -21.17
N LEU A 17 13.19 2.20 -20.49
CA LEU A 17 11.76 2.34 -20.23
C LEU A 17 11.55 3.34 -19.06
N GLY A 18 11.68 4.64 -19.35
CA GLY A 18 11.30 5.70 -18.42
C GLY A 18 12.44 6.39 -17.67
N PRO A 19 12.12 7.10 -16.56
CA PRO A 19 13.03 8.06 -15.95
C PRO A 19 14.34 7.41 -15.52
N GLN A 20 15.45 8.12 -15.68
CA GLN A 20 16.78 7.68 -15.23
C GLN A 20 17.14 8.42 -13.94
N SER A 21 17.37 7.66 -12.86
CA SER A 21 17.78 8.18 -11.55
C SER A 21 19.15 8.88 -11.59
N ALA A 22 20.02 8.47 -12.52
CA ALA A 22 21.32 9.10 -12.76
C ALA A 22 21.19 10.57 -13.20
N ASP A 23 20.08 10.93 -13.84
CA ASP A 23 19.84 12.27 -14.36
C ASP A 23 19.08 13.16 -13.37
N ILE A 24 18.88 12.74 -12.13
CA ILE A 24 18.06 13.48 -11.17
C ILE A 24 18.61 14.90 -10.91
N SER A 25 17.78 15.91 -11.13
CA SER A 25 18.07 17.27 -10.72
C SER A 25 17.58 17.53 -9.29
N VAL A 26 18.32 18.29 -8.50
CA VAL A 26 17.98 18.58 -7.10
C VAL A 26 17.99 20.08 -6.86
N ARG A 27 16.87 20.60 -6.38
CA ARG A 27 16.71 21.96 -5.85
C ARG A 27 16.30 21.86 -4.38
N LEU A 28 17.23 22.14 -3.48
CA LEU A 28 16.96 22.08 -2.04
C LEU A 28 16.13 23.28 -1.57
N ALA A 29 15.32 23.06 -0.53
CA ALA A 29 14.68 24.12 0.21
C ALA A 29 15.74 25.00 0.91
N SER A 30 15.51 26.30 0.92
CA SER A 30 16.37 27.23 1.67
C SER A 30 16.17 27.02 3.18
N PRO A 31 17.18 27.34 4.03
CA PRO A 31 17.12 27.08 5.47
C PRO A 31 15.88 27.67 6.17
N ASP A 32 15.40 28.82 5.71
CA ASP A 32 14.19 29.51 6.20
C ASP A 32 12.87 28.81 5.85
N ARG A 33 12.89 27.87 4.89
CA ARG A 33 11.73 27.09 4.46
C ARG A 33 11.65 25.71 5.12
N LEU A 34 12.72 25.26 5.77
CA LEU A 34 12.75 23.96 6.45
C LEU A 34 11.79 23.96 7.63
N GLN A 35 10.96 22.92 7.71
CA GLN A 35 10.01 22.77 8.80
C GLN A 35 10.65 22.05 10.00
N PRO A 36 10.25 22.42 11.23
CA PRO A 36 10.63 21.67 12.41
C PRO A 36 10.02 20.25 12.34
N LYS A 37 10.80 19.25 12.77
CA LYS A 37 10.35 17.86 12.75
C LYS A 37 9.37 17.67 13.92
N PRO A 38 8.13 17.21 13.67
CA PRO A 38 7.16 17.04 14.73
C PRO A 38 7.58 15.93 15.70
N ASP A 39 7.22 16.08 16.98
CA ASP A 39 7.38 15.02 17.96
C ASP A 39 6.62 13.75 17.55
N VAL A 40 7.20 12.59 17.84
CA VAL A 40 6.62 11.28 17.51
C VAL A 40 5.21 11.12 18.09
N SER A 41 4.95 11.66 19.29
CA SER A 41 3.65 11.61 19.95
C SER A 41 2.57 12.47 19.27
N ALA A 42 2.98 13.48 18.49
CA ALA A 42 2.08 14.37 17.75
C ALA A 42 1.76 13.86 16.33
N LEU A 43 2.48 12.84 15.85
CA LEU A 43 2.34 12.34 14.49
C LEU A 43 0.93 11.79 14.23
N GLN A 44 0.30 12.32 13.19
CA GLN A 44 -0.96 11.84 12.65
C GLN A 44 -0.76 11.43 11.19
N PHE A 45 -1.44 10.37 10.77
CA PHE A 45 -1.31 9.85 9.41
C PHE A 45 -1.72 10.90 8.37
N GLY A 46 -0.81 11.24 7.45
CA GLY A 46 -1.07 12.14 6.32
C GLY A 46 -1.25 13.62 6.67
N LYS A 47 -0.76 14.08 7.83
CA LYS A 47 -0.92 15.48 8.28
C LYS A 47 0.33 16.33 8.14
N PHE A 48 1.51 15.75 8.38
CA PHE A 48 2.79 16.42 8.25
C PHE A 48 3.46 15.95 6.97
N PHE A 49 4.18 16.84 6.29
CA PHE A 49 4.90 16.53 5.07
C PHE A 49 6.34 17.02 5.18
N THR A 50 7.26 16.33 4.51
CA THR A 50 8.67 16.68 4.52
C THR A 50 8.97 17.91 3.65
N ASP A 51 10.22 18.36 3.67
CA ASP A 51 10.64 19.61 3.04
C ASP A 51 10.67 19.52 1.51
N HIS A 52 10.80 18.31 0.94
CA HIS A 52 10.97 18.08 -0.49
C HIS A 52 9.94 17.10 -1.08
N MET A 53 9.83 17.12 -2.41
CA MET A 53 9.07 16.15 -3.20
C MET A 53 9.82 15.78 -4.48
N LEU A 54 9.57 14.57 -4.99
CA LEU A 54 10.03 14.13 -6.32
C LEU A 54 8.93 14.44 -7.35
N LYS A 55 9.31 14.89 -8.54
CA LYS A 55 8.44 15.10 -9.70
C LYS A 55 9.11 14.58 -10.97
N ILE A 56 8.33 13.91 -11.82
CA ILE A 56 8.76 13.40 -13.12
C ILE A 56 7.60 13.61 -14.08
N GLU A 57 7.78 14.50 -15.05
CA GLU A 57 6.78 14.76 -16.07
C GLU A 57 6.86 13.71 -17.17
N TYR A 58 5.73 13.47 -17.83
CA TYR A 58 5.64 12.69 -19.05
C TYR A 58 4.90 13.51 -20.09
N HIS A 59 5.50 13.63 -21.28
CA HIS A 59 4.87 14.25 -22.45
C HIS A 59 5.16 13.38 -23.67
N MET A 60 4.11 12.80 -24.26
CA MET A 60 4.25 11.96 -25.45
C MET A 60 4.93 12.71 -26.62
N SER A 61 4.61 13.99 -26.80
CA SER A 61 5.19 14.86 -27.82
C SER A 61 6.68 15.16 -27.61
N ALA A 62 7.20 15.02 -26.39
CA ALA A 62 8.61 15.24 -26.03
C ALA A 62 9.38 13.93 -25.86
N GLY A 63 8.87 12.82 -26.40
CA GLY A 63 9.53 11.51 -26.34
C GLY A 63 9.31 10.72 -25.05
N GLY A 64 8.35 11.13 -24.20
CA GLY A 64 7.91 10.36 -23.04
C GLY A 64 8.36 10.97 -21.71
N TRP A 65 8.97 10.15 -20.85
CA TRP A 65 9.39 10.56 -19.50
C TRP A 65 10.50 11.62 -19.56
N GLN A 66 10.34 12.66 -18.76
CA GLN A 66 11.29 13.76 -18.63
C GLN A 66 12.23 13.53 -17.44
N GLN A 67 13.22 14.41 -17.30
CA GLN A 67 14.20 14.37 -16.23
C GLN A 67 13.53 14.37 -14.83
N PRO A 68 13.90 13.45 -13.92
CA PRO A 68 13.44 13.49 -12.54
C PRO A 68 13.96 14.73 -11.80
N CYS A 69 13.08 15.37 -11.03
CA CYS A 69 13.40 16.57 -10.26
C CYS A 69 13.00 16.38 -8.79
N ILE A 70 13.93 16.57 -7.87
CA ILE A 70 13.63 16.77 -6.45
C ILE A 70 13.60 18.26 -6.18
N THR A 71 12.48 18.76 -5.66
CA THR A 71 12.25 20.18 -5.40
C THR A 71 11.72 20.38 -3.98
N PRO A 72 11.69 21.62 -3.45
CA PRO A 72 10.92 21.87 -2.23
C PRO A 72 9.46 21.45 -2.45
N LEU A 73 8.79 21.02 -1.39
CA LEU A 73 7.35 20.70 -1.43
C LEU A 73 6.57 21.95 -1.88
N GLU A 74 5.70 21.77 -2.87
CA GLU A 74 4.92 22.86 -3.46
C GLU A 74 3.54 22.37 -3.94
N TYR A 75 2.61 23.31 -4.12
CA TYR A 75 1.32 23.01 -4.73
C TYR A 75 1.48 22.64 -6.21
N LEU A 76 0.63 21.72 -6.67
CA LEU A 76 0.56 21.38 -8.09
C LEU A 76 -0.28 22.42 -8.85
N SER A 77 0.29 23.00 -9.91
CA SER A 77 -0.43 23.86 -10.84
C SER A 77 -0.95 23.04 -12.01
N LEU A 78 -2.24 22.72 -12.00
CA LEU A 78 -2.89 21.89 -13.04
C LEU A 78 -3.86 22.73 -13.86
N HIS A 79 -3.93 22.45 -15.17
CA HIS A 79 -4.99 23.01 -16.00
C HIS A 79 -6.36 22.52 -15.49
N PRO A 80 -7.41 23.37 -15.45
CA PRO A 80 -8.72 22.96 -14.91
C PRO A 80 -9.37 21.79 -15.65
N ALA A 81 -9.03 21.59 -16.94
CA ALA A 81 -9.48 20.46 -17.75
C ALA A 81 -8.57 19.22 -17.67
N ALA A 82 -7.62 19.16 -16.73
CA ALA A 82 -6.74 18.00 -16.57
C ALA A 82 -7.55 16.73 -16.26
N LYS A 83 -7.32 15.65 -17.02
CA LYS A 83 -8.14 14.41 -16.92
C LYS A 83 -8.25 13.82 -15.52
N VAL A 84 -7.22 13.96 -14.69
CA VAL A 84 -7.29 13.55 -13.27
C VAL A 84 -8.49 14.15 -12.54
N LEU A 85 -8.82 15.42 -12.80
CA LEU A 85 -9.89 16.14 -12.11
C LEU A 85 -11.30 15.75 -12.58
N HIS A 86 -11.43 15.15 -13.77
CA HIS A 86 -12.73 14.87 -14.41
C HIS A 86 -13.04 13.38 -14.50
N TYR A 87 -12.03 12.55 -14.72
CA TYR A 87 -12.20 11.13 -15.04
C TYR A 87 -11.41 10.20 -14.10
N ALA A 88 -10.84 10.74 -13.01
CA ALA A 88 -10.06 9.99 -12.04
C ALA A 88 -8.95 9.14 -12.68
N ILE A 89 -8.29 9.67 -13.72
CA ILE A 89 -7.08 9.06 -14.30
C ILE A 89 -5.92 9.32 -13.34
N GLU A 90 -5.93 8.57 -12.25
CA GLU A 90 -4.98 8.67 -11.15
C GLU A 90 -4.82 7.35 -10.41
N LEU A 91 -3.61 7.14 -9.92
CA LEU A 91 -3.25 6.00 -9.08
C LEU A 91 -2.19 6.42 -8.08
N PHE A 92 -2.05 5.64 -7.02
CA PHE A 92 -1.07 5.91 -5.98
C PHE A 92 -0.50 4.63 -5.39
N GLU A 93 0.63 4.76 -4.72
CA GLU A 93 1.23 3.72 -3.91
C GLU A 93 1.37 4.13 -2.45
N GLY A 94 1.69 3.14 -1.62
CA GLY A 94 1.86 3.31 -0.18
C GLY A 94 2.86 2.34 0.39
N MET A 95 4.03 2.87 0.75
CA MET A 95 5.11 2.14 1.41
C MET A 95 5.73 2.99 2.53
N LYS A 96 6.70 2.44 3.24
CA LYS A 96 7.31 3.09 4.41
C LYS A 96 8.82 2.90 4.41
N ALA A 97 9.52 3.94 4.88
CA ALA A 97 10.89 3.88 5.33
C ALA A 97 10.96 3.82 6.86
N TYR A 98 11.90 3.04 7.37
CA TYR A 98 12.08 2.76 8.80
C TYR A 98 13.54 3.03 9.16
N ARG A 99 13.75 3.79 10.24
CA ARG A 99 15.09 3.93 10.83
C ARG A 99 15.29 2.77 11.79
N GLY A 100 16.20 1.86 11.43
CA GLY A 100 16.46 0.65 12.20
C GLY A 100 17.19 0.90 13.51
N VAL A 101 17.30 -0.17 14.30
CA VAL A 101 18.03 -0.17 15.59
C VAL A 101 19.52 0.14 15.45
N ASP A 102 20.05 0.01 14.24
CA ASP A 102 21.42 0.34 13.85
C ASP A 102 21.57 1.74 13.24
N GLY A 103 20.51 2.56 13.28
CA GLY A 103 20.48 3.90 12.71
C GLY A 103 20.33 3.96 11.19
N GLN A 104 20.43 2.82 10.49
CA GLN A 104 20.30 2.74 9.03
C GLN A 104 18.83 2.80 8.60
N ILE A 105 18.55 3.44 7.47
CA ILE A 105 17.20 3.57 6.93
C ILE A 105 16.93 2.45 5.92
N ARG A 106 15.74 1.83 6.02
CA ARG A 106 15.30 0.73 5.16
C ARG A 106 13.92 1.00 4.58
N ILE A 107 13.68 0.51 3.37
CA ILE A 107 12.36 0.42 2.75
C ILE A 107 11.95 -1.04 2.60
N PHE A 108 10.66 -1.33 2.81
CA PHE A 108 10.16 -2.70 2.89
C PHE A 108 9.48 -3.15 1.59
N ARG A 109 10.02 -4.19 0.94
CA ARG A 109 9.55 -4.80 -0.32
C ARG A 109 9.12 -3.78 -1.40
N PRO A 110 9.95 -2.76 -1.69
CA PRO A 110 9.58 -1.68 -2.61
C PRO A 110 9.37 -2.14 -4.06
N ASP A 111 10.01 -3.24 -4.44
CA ASP A 111 9.84 -3.92 -5.73
C ASP A 111 8.38 -4.28 -5.99
N LEU A 112 7.70 -4.87 -5.01
CA LEU A 112 6.28 -5.23 -5.12
C LEU A 112 5.37 -4.00 -5.20
N ASN A 113 5.76 -2.88 -4.58
CA ASN A 113 5.02 -1.62 -4.72
C ASN A 113 5.11 -1.11 -6.16
N MET A 114 6.32 -1.10 -6.76
CA MET A 114 6.51 -0.61 -8.12
C MET A 114 5.85 -1.51 -9.16
N GLU A 115 5.88 -2.83 -8.97
CA GLU A 115 5.13 -3.77 -9.81
C GLU A 115 3.63 -3.47 -9.78
N ARG A 116 3.04 -3.32 -8.59
CA ARG A 116 1.62 -2.99 -8.45
C ARG A 116 1.28 -1.60 -9.01
N MET A 117 2.19 -0.63 -8.90
CA MET A 117 2.03 0.69 -9.48
C MET A 117 1.99 0.62 -11.01
N ASN A 118 2.90 -0.13 -11.64
CA ASN A 118 2.93 -0.35 -13.08
C ASN A 118 1.69 -1.09 -13.60
N LEU A 119 1.18 -2.08 -12.85
CA LEU A 119 -0.08 -2.75 -13.18
C LEU A 119 -1.28 -1.80 -13.10
N SER A 120 -1.28 -0.89 -12.12
CA SER A 120 -2.31 0.15 -12.00
C SER A 120 -2.18 1.17 -13.14
N ALA A 121 -0.95 1.53 -13.55
CA ALA A 121 -0.70 2.48 -14.63
C ALA A 121 -1.22 1.94 -15.96
N ALA A 122 -0.88 0.68 -16.28
CA ALA A 122 -1.40 -0.01 -17.46
C ALA A 122 -2.93 -0.05 -17.49
N ARG A 123 -3.59 -0.34 -16.35
CA ARG A 123 -5.06 -0.37 -16.27
C ARG A 123 -5.70 1.01 -16.48
N SER A 124 -5.03 2.07 -16.08
CA SER A 124 -5.51 3.46 -16.20
C SER A 124 -5.10 4.16 -17.49
N GLY A 125 -4.44 3.46 -18.43
CA GLY A 125 -3.92 4.05 -19.67
C GLY A 125 -2.78 5.04 -19.46
N LEU A 126 -2.15 5.02 -18.27
CA LEU A 126 -1.01 5.86 -17.90
C LEU A 126 0.32 5.19 -18.30
N PRO A 127 1.38 5.98 -18.54
CA PRO A 127 2.68 5.44 -18.92
C PRO A 127 3.28 4.58 -17.81
N GLN A 128 3.84 3.43 -18.19
CA GLN A 128 4.65 2.59 -17.31
C GLN A 128 6.09 3.11 -17.23
N PHE A 129 6.84 2.67 -16.22
CA PHE A 129 8.20 3.11 -15.94
C PHE A 129 9.06 1.96 -15.39
N ASP A 130 10.38 2.12 -15.44
CA ASP A 130 11.33 1.21 -14.82
C ASP A 130 11.20 1.27 -13.30
N SER A 131 10.93 0.11 -12.71
CA SER A 131 10.67 -0.02 -11.27
C SER A 131 11.92 0.27 -10.42
N GLU A 132 13.09 -0.15 -10.88
CA GLU A 132 14.33 0.02 -10.14
C GLU A 132 14.78 1.49 -10.19
N GLU A 133 14.67 2.15 -11.34
CA GLU A 133 14.97 3.57 -11.46
C GLU A 133 14.03 4.44 -10.58
N MET A 134 12.74 4.09 -10.50
CA MET A 134 11.82 4.77 -9.60
C MET A 134 12.19 4.56 -8.12
N ILE A 135 12.59 3.34 -7.74
CA ILE A 135 13.05 3.06 -6.37
C ILE A 135 14.28 3.90 -6.04
N ARG A 136 15.25 4.01 -6.96
CA ARG A 136 16.45 4.84 -6.77
C ARG A 136 16.11 6.32 -6.61
N CYS A 137 15.19 6.85 -7.41
CA CYS A 137 14.71 8.24 -7.26
C CYS A 137 14.06 8.48 -5.89
N ILE A 138 13.23 7.53 -5.43
CA ILE A 138 12.60 7.61 -4.11
C ILE A 138 13.64 7.50 -2.99
N CYS A 139 14.62 6.60 -3.10
CA CYS A 139 15.71 6.49 -2.14
C CYS A 139 16.46 7.81 -2.04
N ARG A 140 16.78 8.44 -3.17
CA ARG A 140 17.45 9.76 -3.18
C ARG A 140 16.63 10.84 -2.49
N LEU A 141 15.32 10.87 -2.68
CA LEU A 141 14.42 11.78 -1.96
C LEU A 141 14.46 11.52 -0.44
N ILE A 142 14.39 10.26 -0.02
CA ILE A 142 14.47 9.91 1.40
C ILE A 142 15.84 10.27 1.98
N SER A 143 16.96 10.08 1.27
CA SER A 143 18.29 10.45 1.76
C SER A 143 18.43 11.96 1.97
N ILE A 144 17.79 12.79 1.13
CA ILE A 144 17.72 14.25 1.30
C ILE A 144 16.89 14.61 2.54
N ASP A 145 15.73 13.98 2.70
CA ASP A 145 14.80 14.20 3.82
C ASP A 145 15.03 13.23 5.00
N GLN A 146 16.22 12.65 5.16
CA GLN A 146 16.44 11.51 6.06
C GLN A 146 16.12 11.82 7.52
N GLU A 147 16.32 13.07 7.95
CA GLU A 147 16.00 13.54 9.31
C GLU A 147 14.49 13.54 9.60
N TRP A 148 13.65 13.45 8.58
CA TRP A 148 12.22 13.23 8.74
C TRP A 148 11.85 11.78 9.02
N VAL A 149 12.75 10.81 8.78
CA VAL A 149 12.55 9.43 9.20
C VAL A 149 12.66 9.39 10.74
N PRO A 150 11.55 9.12 11.46
CA PRO A 150 11.51 9.29 12.90
C PRO A 150 12.61 8.48 13.62
N HIS A 151 13.22 9.09 14.63
CA HIS A 151 14.14 8.39 15.55
C HIS A 151 13.34 7.58 16.58
N SER A 152 12.56 6.60 16.09
CA SER A 152 11.70 5.77 16.91
C SER A 152 11.38 4.44 16.22
N GLU A 153 11.33 3.36 17.00
CA GLU A 153 10.86 2.05 16.54
C GLU A 153 9.33 1.93 16.51
N SER A 154 8.61 2.98 16.91
CA SER A 154 7.14 3.04 16.90
C SER A 154 6.60 3.97 15.80
N ALA A 155 7.46 4.54 14.96
CA ALA A 155 7.08 5.48 13.92
C ALA A 155 7.92 5.26 12.65
N SER A 156 7.38 5.68 11.51
CA SER A 156 7.99 5.46 10.19
C SER A 156 7.78 6.67 9.29
N LEU A 157 8.53 6.75 8.20
CA LEU A 157 8.25 7.72 7.13
C LEU A 157 7.39 7.05 6.06
N TYR A 158 6.14 7.50 5.90
CA TYR A 158 5.27 7.03 4.83
C TYR A 158 5.65 7.67 3.51
N ILE A 159 5.73 6.86 2.46
CA ILE A 159 6.10 7.25 1.10
C ILE A 159 4.85 7.12 0.21
N ARG A 160 4.48 8.22 -0.46
CA ARG A 160 3.30 8.30 -1.33
C ARG A 160 3.68 8.66 -2.77
N PRO A 161 4.07 7.67 -3.60
CA PRO A 161 4.14 7.85 -5.04
C PRO A 161 2.73 7.98 -5.62
N THR A 162 2.54 8.89 -6.57
CA THR A 162 1.25 9.17 -7.21
C THR A 162 1.48 9.48 -8.68
N LEU A 163 0.67 8.90 -9.58
CA LEU A 163 0.71 9.14 -11.02
C LEU A 163 -0.65 9.63 -11.49
N ILE A 164 -0.69 10.79 -12.14
CA ILE A 164 -1.91 11.47 -12.58
C ILE A 164 -1.84 11.85 -14.07
N GLY A 165 -2.97 11.77 -14.77
CA GLY A 165 -3.12 12.27 -16.15
C GLY A 165 -3.37 13.78 -16.15
N THR A 166 -2.46 14.54 -16.76
CA THR A 166 -2.43 16.02 -16.71
C THR A 166 -2.91 16.69 -17.99
N GLU A 167 -3.23 15.92 -19.03
CA GLU A 167 -3.61 16.45 -20.34
C GLU A 167 -4.83 17.40 -20.27
N PRO A 168 -4.73 18.63 -20.82
CA PRO A 168 -5.74 19.68 -20.66
C PRO A 168 -6.91 19.52 -21.64
N THR A 169 -7.63 18.41 -21.57
CA THR A 169 -8.76 18.10 -22.47
C THR A 169 -9.88 17.35 -21.75
N LEU A 170 -11.12 17.59 -22.20
CA LEU A 170 -12.30 16.86 -21.77
C LEU A 170 -12.56 15.59 -22.61
N GLY A 171 -11.67 15.28 -23.57
CA GLY A 171 -11.75 14.02 -24.31
C GLY A 171 -11.45 12.81 -23.42
N VAL A 172 -12.35 11.83 -23.38
CA VAL A 172 -12.15 10.57 -22.67
C VAL A 172 -11.27 9.64 -23.52
N ALA A 173 -9.97 9.69 -23.28
CA ALA A 173 -8.94 8.90 -23.96
C ALA A 173 -7.71 8.78 -23.06
N SER A 174 -6.78 7.86 -23.38
CA SER A 174 -5.48 7.77 -22.71
C SER A 174 -4.78 9.13 -22.69
N PRO A 175 -4.20 9.55 -21.55
CA PRO A 175 -3.53 10.84 -21.44
C PRO A 175 -2.23 10.89 -22.23
N GLU A 176 -2.03 11.96 -23.00
CA GLU A 176 -0.75 12.23 -23.69
C GLU A 176 0.27 12.94 -22.79
N SER A 177 -0.18 13.52 -21.67
CA SER A 177 0.70 14.05 -20.62
C SER A 177 0.30 13.55 -19.22
N ALA A 178 1.30 13.29 -18.39
CA ALA A 178 1.12 12.80 -17.03
C ALA A 178 2.19 13.37 -16.09
N LEU A 179 1.91 13.28 -14.78
CA LEU A 179 2.85 13.64 -13.72
C LEU A 179 2.97 12.49 -12.72
N LEU A 180 4.18 11.96 -12.57
CA LEU A 180 4.56 11.09 -11.47
C LEU A 180 5.21 11.95 -10.39
N TYR A 181 4.68 11.93 -9.17
CA TYR A 181 5.28 12.63 -8.05
C TYR A 181 5.32 11.75 -6.80
N THR A 182 6.24 12.05 -5.88
CA THR A 182 6.31 11.37 -4.57
C THR A 182 6.43 12.40 -3.46
N ILE A 183 5.58 12.27 -2.45
CA ILE A 183 5.62 13.03 -1.20
C ILE A 183 5.87 12.10 -0.02
N LEU A 184 6.48 12.63 1.04
CA LEU A 184 6.82 11.89 2.24
C LEU A 184 6.09 12.50 3.45
N CYS A 185 5.69 11.63 4.39
CA CYS A 185 4.94 12.02 5.58
C CYS A 185 5.41 11.19 6.78
N PRO A 186 5.92 11.78 7.87
CA PRO A 186 6.18 11.01 9.08
C PRO A 186 4.86 10.54 9.69
N VAL A 187 4.80 9.29 10.14
CA VAL A 187 3.60 8.68 10.71
C VAL A 187 3.95 7.93 12.00
N GLY A 188 3.14 8.14 13.03
CA GLY A 188 3.29 7.47 14.32
C GLY A 188 2.71 6.06 14.31
N SER A 189 2.75 5.42 15.48
CA SER A 189 2.10 4.13 15.68
C SER A 189 0.59 4.26 15.49
N TYR A 190 0.02 3.34 14.73
CA TYR A 190 -1.44 3.23 14.60
C TYR A 190 -2.12 2.82 15.92
N PHE A 191 -1.35 2.19 16.82
CA PHE A 191 -1.77 1.82 18.16
C PHE A 191 -0.93 2.63 19.16
N SER A 192 -1.38 3.83 19.49
CA SER A 192 -0.82 4.61 20.58
C SER A 192 -1.45 4.12 21.90
N GLY A 193 -0.68 3.36 22.69
CA GLY A 193 -1.10 2.91 24.03
C GLY A 193 -0.64 1.51 24.41
N ILE A 194 -0.84 1.17 25.69
CA ILE A 194 -0.61 -0.18 26.25
C ILE A 194 -1.74 -1.09 25.74
N GLY A 195 -1.48 -1.80 24.64
CA GLY A 195 -2.37 -2.83 24.10
C GLY A 195 -2.82 -2.58 22.65
N TYR A 196 -2.85 -3.65 21.86
CA TYR A 196 -3.41 -3.65 20.51
C TYR A 196 -4.93 -3.60 20.60
N LYS A 197 -5.51 -2.40 20.67
CA LYS A 197 -6.96 -2.23 20.78
C LYS A 197 -7.63 -2.77 19.51
N PRO A 198 -8.45 -3.83 19.60
CA PRO A 198 -9.15 -4.36 18.43
C PRO A 198 -10.15 -3.36 17.87
N VAL A 199 -10.31 -3.35 16.55
CA VAL A 199 -11.30 -2.51 15.87
C VAL A 199 -12.65 -3.21 15.76
N SER A 200 -13.72 -2.41 15.67
CA SER A 200 -15.06 -2.87 15.34
C SER A 200 -15.38 -2.62 13.86
N LEU A 201 -16.02 -3.59 13.21
CA LEU A 201 -16.35 -3.55 11.78
C LEU A 201 -17.87 -3.55 11.54
N LEU A 202 -18.33 -2.69 10.63
CA LEU A 202 -19.68 -2.76 10.06
C LEU A 202 -19.66 -3.61 8.79
N ALA A 203 -20.41 -4.71 8.75
CA ALA A 203 -20.59 -5.57 7.60
C ALA A 203 -22.00 -5.39 7.02
N ASP A 204 -22.14 -4.49 6.05
CA ASP A 204 -23.43 -4.15 5.44
C ASP A 204 -23.42 -4.52 3.95
N PRO A 205 -24.20 -5.54 3.52
CA PRO A 205 -24.16 -6.04 2.16
C PRO A 205 -24.78 -5.10 1.12
N ARG A 206 -25.39 -3.99 1.55
CA ARG A 206 -25.91 -2.96 0.63
C ARG A 206 -24.79 -2.20 -0.07
N PHE A 207 -23.56 -2.26 0.45
CA PHE A 207 -22.43 -1.52 -0.08
C PHE A 207 -21.37 -2.48 -0.62
N VAL A 208 -20.96 -2.24 -1.87
CA VAL A 208 -19.96 -3.05 -2.58
C VAL A 208 -18.75 -2.19 -2.88
N ARG A 209 -17.55 -2.65 -2.49
CA ARG A 209 -16.29 -1.94 -2.76
C ARG A 209 -15.82 -2.10 -4.20
N ALA A 210 -15.94 -3.31 -4.73
CA ALA A 210 -15.45 -3.71 -6.04
C ALA A 210 -16.29 -4.88 -6.57
N TRP A 211 -16.24 -5.11 -7.88
CA TRP A 211 -17.00 -6.16 -8.57
C TRP A 211 -16.14 -6.82 -9.67
N PRO A 212 -16.47 -8.04 -10.12
CA PRO A 212 -15.75 -8.74 -11.19
C PRO A 212 -15.75 -7.93 -12.48
N GLY A 213 -14.59 -7.86 -13.14
CA GLY A 213 -14.37 -7.00 -14.31
C GLY A 213 -14.12 -5.52 -13.98
N GLY A 214 -14.27 -5.12 -12.72
CA GLY A 214 -13.94 -3.78 -12.23
C GLY A 214 -12.42 -3.53 -12.14
N CYS A 215 -11.99 -2.74 -11.15
CA CYS A 215 -10.58 -2.42 -10.93
C CYS A 215 -10.18 -2.48 -9.45
N GLY A 216 -10.91 -3.26 -8.64
CA GLY A 216 -10.68 -3.36 -7.18
C GLY A 216 -9.31 -3.90 -6.80
N ASP A 217 -8.68 -4.65 -7.70
CA ASP A 217 -7.32 -5.19 -7.63
C ASP A 217 -6.22 -4.19 -8.03
N ARG A 218 -6.59 -2.95 -8.36
CA ARG A 218 -5.67 -1.84 -8.68
C ARG A 218 -5.78 -0.72 -7.66
N LYS A 219 -4.66 -0.02 -7.45
CA LYS A 219 -4.57 1.06 -6.46
C LYS A 219 -4.89 2.43 -7.08
N VAL A 220 -6.06 2.52 -7.68
CA VAL A 220 -6.57 3.72 -8.36
C VAL A 220 -7.45 4.57 -7.44
N GLY A 221 -7.44 5.90 -7.62
CA GLY A 221 -8.16 6.83 -6.73
C GLY A 221 -9.68 6.59 -6.69
N SER A 222 -10.25 6.21 -7.84
CA SER A 222 -11.69 5.92 -8.01
C SER A 222 -12.23 4.81 -7.10
N ASN A 223 -11.36 3.91 -6.60
CA ASN A 223 -11.76 2.86 -5.66
C ASN A 223 -11.95 3.35 -4.21
N TYR A 224 -11.56 4.59 -3.91
CA TYR A 224 -11.54 5.11 -2.54
C TYR A 224 -12.60 6.20 -2.32
N GLY A 225 -12.80 7.10 -3.29
CA GLY A 225 -13.79 8.19 -3.19
C GLY A 225 -15.19 7.72 -2.75
N PRO A 226 -15.78 6.71 -3.40
CA PRO A 226 -17.11 6.18 -3.03
C PRO A 226 -17.18 5.57 -1.63
N THR A 227 -16.05 5.21 -1.02
CA THR A 227 -16.02 4.56 0.31
C THR A 227 -16.23 5.55 1.45
N ILE A 228 -15.97 6.84 1.23
CA ILE A 228 -15.92 7.87 2.29
C ILE A 228 -17.28 8.02 2.99
N GLN A 229 -18.38 8.06 2.23
CA GLN A 229 -19.70 8.18 2.82
C GLN A 229 -20.10 6.92 3.61
N ILE A 230 -19.63 5.74 3.20
CA ILE A 230 -19.92 4.48 3.88
C ILE A 230 -19.13 4.38 5.18
N GLN A 231 -17.86 4.79 5.16
CA GLN A 231 -17.04 4.91 6.37
C GLN A 231 -17.68 5.87 7.38
N LYS A 232 -18.15 7.04 6.94
CA LYS A 232 -18.88 7.99 7.80
C LYS A 232 -20.14 7.38 8.41
N LEU A 233 -20.87 6.55 7.66
CA LEU A 233 -22.05 5.83 8.15
C LEU A 233 -21.68 4.77 9.19
N ALA A 234 -20.56 4.08 9.02
CA ALA A 234 -20.04 3.13 10.01
C ALA A 234 -19.62 3.85 11.31
N GLU A 235 -18.90 4.96 11.19
CA GLU A 235 -18.49 5.80 12.33
C GLU A 235 -19.69 6.35 13.11
N ALA A 236 -20.73 6.82 12.39
CA ALA A 236 -21.96 7.31 13.01
C ALA A 236 -22.71 6.22 13.81
N GLN A 237 -22.45 4.94 13.51
CA GLN A 237 -22.98 3.79 14.25
C GLN A 237 -22.01 3.24 15.31
N GLY A 238 -20.86 3.89 15.52
CA GLY A 238 -19.85 3.48 16.50
C GLY A 238 -18.86 2.42 16.01
N PHE A 239 -18.82 2.13 14.70
CA PHE A 239 -17.85 1.22 14.11
C PHE A 239 -16.59 1.95 13.63
N ASN A 240 -15.43 1.31 13.75
CA ASN A 240 -14.17 1.93 13.32
C ASN A 240 -13.91 1.80 11.82
N GLN A 241 -14.37 0.72 11.19
CA GLN A 241 -14.13 0.41 9.77
C GLN A 241 -15.31 -0.36 9.17
N VAL A 242 -15.29 -0.52 7.86
CA VAL A 242 -16.25 -1.34 7.10
C VAL A 242 -15.63 -2.70 6.77
N LEU A 243 -16.35 -3.80 7.00
CA LEU A 243 -16.05 -5.10 6.40
C LEU A 243 -16.77 -5.18 5.06
N TRP A 244 -16.02 -5.17 3.97
CA TRP A 244 -16.57 -5.20 2.62
C TRP A 244 -17.08 -6.59 2.26
N LEU A 245 -18.34 -6.64 1.86
CA LEU A 245 -19.01 -7.85 1.43
C LEU A 245 -19.26 -7.83 -0.08
N TYR A 246 -19.30 -9.02 -0.70
CA TYR A 246 -19.62 -9.18 -2.11
C TYR A 246 -20.53 -10.40 -2.35
N GLY A 247 -21.36 -10.34 -3.39
CA GLY A 247 -22.20 -11.46 -3.81
C GLY A 247 -23.41 -11.72 -2.91
N GLU A 248 -24.32 -12.58 -3.38
CA GLU A 248 -25.54 -12.96 -2.66
C GLU A 248 -25.23 -13.74 -1.37
N ASP A 249 -24.11 -14.47 -1.38
CA ASP A 249 -23.56 -15.26 -0.29
C ASP A 249 -22.74 -14.44 0.73
N ASN A 250 -22.62 -13.11 0.55
CA ASN A 250 -21.94 -12.20 1.48
C ASN A 250 -20.48 -12.62 1.72
N GLN A 251 -19.73 -12.79 0.62
CA GLN A 251 -18.30 -13.08 0.62
C GLN A 251 -17.55 -11.95 1.30
N ILE A 252 -16.70 -12.31 2.25
CA ILE A 252 -15.80 -11.40 2.94
C ILE A 252 -14.66 -11.05 1.98
N THR A 253 -14.42 -9.76 1.76
CA THR A 253 -13.37 -9.28 0.83
C THR A 253 -12.23 -8.57 1.55
N GLU A 254 -12.49 -7.39 2.12
CA GLU A 254 -11.48 -6.53 2.76
C GLU A 254 -12.05 -5.83 4.00
N ALA A 255 -11.18 -5.39 4.91
CA ALA A 255 -11.55 -4.60 6.09
C ALA A 255 -11.04 -3.17 5.91
N GLY A 256 -11.94 -2.25 5.54
CA GLY A 256 -11.59 -0.87 5.23
C GLY A 256 -10.69 -0.79 4.01
N THR A 257 -9.41 -0.43 4.24
CA THR A 257 -8.36 -0.40 3.20
C THR A 257 -7.30 -1.48 3.41
N MET A 258 -7.64 -2.53 4.16
CA MET A 258 -6.76 -3.64 4.52
C MET A 258 -7.29 -4.95 3.95
N ASN A 259 -6.39 -5.84 3.56
CA ASN A 259 -6.77 -7.24 3.35
C ASN A 259 -7.20 -7.87 4.67
N VAL A 260 -8.04 -8.90 4.63
CA VAL A 260 -8.51 -9.59 5.84
C VAL A 260 -7.95 -11.00 5.94
N PHE A 261 -7.60 -11.39 7.16
CA PHE A 261 -7.21 -12.74 7.52
C PHE A 261 -8.11 -13.25 8.63
N ILE A 262 -8.44 -14.55 8.54
CA ILE A 262 -9.23 -15.26 9.53
C ILE A 262 -8.43 -16.48 9.97
N VAL A 263 -8.30 -16.68 11.28
CA VAL A 263 -7.64 -17.84 11.88
C VAL A 263 -8.70 -18.67 12.57
N HIS A 264 -8.77 -19.95 12.23
CA HIS A 264 -9.76 -20.85 12.81
C HIS A 264 -9.20 -22.27 12.96
N LEU A 265 -9.89 -23.10 13.74
CA LEU A 265 -9.68 -24.55 13.77
C LEU A 265 -10.50 -25.21 12.65
N ASN A 266 -9.93 -26.13 11.90
CA ASN A 266 -10.71 -27.02 11.05
C ASN A 266 -11.40 -28.13 11.88
N GLU A 267 -12.18 -28.99 11.24
CA GLU A 267 -12.90 -30.10 11.91
C GLU A 267 -11.98 -31.08 12.64
N SER A 268 -10.73 -31.23 12.16
CA SER A 268 -9.71 -32.07 12.81
C SER A 268 -8.95 -31.36 13.94
N GLY A 269 -9.33 -30.13 14.31
CA GLY A 269 -8.66 -29.33 15.33
C GLY A 269 -7.32 -28.72 14.90
N LYS A 270 -6.99 -28.73 13.60
CA LYS A 270 -5.78 -28.09 13.07
C LYS A 270 -6.02 -26.61 12.82
N ARG A 271 -5.01 -25.78 13.07
CA ARG A 271 -5.07 -24.34 12.83
C ARG A 271 -4.97 -24.03 11.34
N VAL A 272 -5.87 -23.18 10.87
CA VAL A 272 -5.95 -22.69 9.49
C VAL A 272 -5.84 -21.17 9.54
N VAL A 273 -5.01 -20.60 8.68
CA VAL A 273 -5.05 -19.17 8.34
C VAL A 273 -5.59 -19.05 6.93
N VAL A 274 -6.71 -18.34 6.79
CA VAL A 274 -7.39 -18.14 5.51
C VAL A 274 -7.52 -16.65 5.18
N THR A 275 -7.35 -16.32 3.91
CA THR A 275 -7.59 -14.97 3.36
C THR A 275 -8.29 -15.09 2.00
N PRO A 276 -9.14 -14.12 1.61
CA PRO A 276 -9.75 -14.10 0.27
C PRO A 276 -8.72 -14.22 -0.86
N ASN A 277 -9.04 -14.99 -1.90
CA ASN A 277 -8.19 -15.17 -3.08
C ASN A 277 -8.17 -13.93 -3.99
N LEU A 278 -7.11 -13.77 -4.78
CA LEU A 278 -6.97 -12.66 -5.72
C LEU A 278 -7.82 -12.89 -6.98
N ASN A 279 -9.11 -12.58 -6.89
CA ASN A 279 -10.12 -12.79 -7.93
C ASN A 279 -10.54 -11.51 -8.69
N GLY A 280 -9.77 -10.43 -8.55
CA GLY A 280 -10.07 -9.10 -9.11
C GLY A 280 -10.81 -8.15 -8.15
N LEU A 281 -11.40 -8.67 -7.06
CA LEU A 281 -12.05 -7.85 -6.04
C LEU A 281 -11.08 -7.35 -4.98
N ILE A 282 -9.99 -8.08 -4.76
CA ILE A 282 -9.08 -7.89 -3.64
C ILE A 282 -7.83 -7.16 -4.12
N LEU A 283 -7.41 -6.11 -3.42
CA LEU A 283 -6.15 -5.46 -3.73
C LEU A 283 -5.01 -6.40 -3.29
N PRO A 284 -4.03 -6.72 -4.16
CA PRO A 284 -2.89 -7.57 -3.78
C PRO A 284 -1.96 -6.81 -2.84
N GLY A 285 -2.26 -6.85 -1.53
CA GLY A 285 -1.49 -6.16 -0.50
C GLY A 285 -0.13 -6.80 -0.25
N ILE A 286 0.87 -5.97 0.00
CA ILE A 286 2.25 -6.43 0.23
C ILE A 286 2.38 -7.04 1.62
N THR A 287 1.67 -6.48 2.60
CA THR A 287 1.57 -7.09 3.93
C THR A 287 0.83 -8.42 3.89
N ARG A 288 -0.24 -8.53 3.08
CA ARG A 288 -0.92 -9.81 2.82
C ARG A 288 0.05 -10.85 2.26
N GLN A 289 0.79 -10.51 1.21
CA GLN A 289 1.78 -11.41 0.64
C GLN A 289 2.84 -11.83 1.66
N SER A 290 3.36 -10.87 2.44
CA SER A 290 4.37 -11.15 3.46
C SER A 290 3.87 -12.08 4.57
N ILE A 291 2.62 -11.93 5.01
CA ILE A 291 2.01 -12.83 5.99
C ILE A 291 1.86 -14.24 5.40
N LEU A 292 1.39 -14.37 4.15
CA LEU A 292 1.28 -15.68 3.49
C LEU A 292 2.65 -16.36 3.34
N ASP A 293 3.68 -15.61 2.94
CA ASP A 293 5.06 -16.11 2.81
C ASP A 293 5.58 -16.62 4.16
N LEU A 294 5.48 -15.81 5.22
CA LEU A 294 5.89 -16.20 6.59
C LEU A 294 5.11 -17.40 7.12
N SER A 295 3.80 -17.45 6.88
CA SER A 295 2.95 -18.55 7.34
C SER A 295 3.35 -19.88 6.73
N ARG A 296 3.70 -19.87 5.43
CA ARG A 296 4.18 -21.06 4.73
C ARG A 296 5.55 -21.50 5.23
N GLU A 297 6.43 -20.55 5.52
CA GLU A 297 7.76 -20.82 6.07
C GLU A 297 7.69 -21.44 7.47
N TRP A 298 6.81 -20.93 8.34
CA TRP A 298 6.65 -21.46 9.70
C TRP A 298 6.04 -22.86 9.75
N GLY A 299 5.17 -23.20 8.79
CA GLY A 299 4.65 -24.56 8.58
C GLY A 299 3.72 -25.09 9.68
N ASP A 300 3.34 -24.27 10.66
CA ASP A 300 2.49 -24.64 11.79
C ASP A 300 0.99 -24.30 11.60
N TYR A 301 0.65 -23.63 10.50
CA TYR A 301 -0.72 -23.36 10.06
C TYR A 301 -0.97 -23.90 8.66
N ILE A 302 -2.18 -24.40 8.41
CA ILE A 302 -2.67 -24.64 7.05
C ILE A 302 -2.98 -23.28 6.43
N VAL A 303 -2.27 -22.93 5.35
CA VAL A 303 -2.44 -21.64 4.66
C VAL A 303 -3.42 -21.80 3.50
N GLN A 304 -4.48 -21.00 3.47
CA GLN A 304 -5.50 -21.03 2.42
C GLN A 304 -5.76 -19.65 1.82
N GLU A 305 -5.81 -19.61 0.48
CA GLU A 305 -6.30 -18.46 -0.28
C GLU A 305 -7.59 -18.90 -0.98
N ARG A 306 -8.75 -18.52 -0.42
CA ARG A 306 -10.06 -18.92 -0.96
C ARG A 306 -11.14 -17.91 -0.56
N THR A 307 -12.25 -17.92 -1.28
CA THR A 307 -13.47 -17.23 -0.85
C THR A 307 -13.88 -17.71 0.54
N VAL A 308 -14.26 -16.78 1.40
CA VAL A 308 -14.85 -17.03 2.73
C VAL A 308 -16.12 -16.20 2.83
N THR A 309 -17.19 -16.80 3.33
CA THR A 309 -18.49 -16.13 3.48
C THR A 309 -18.78 -15.73 4.93
N MET A 310 -19.69 -14.77 5.12
CA MET A 310 -20.20 -14.47 6.46
C MET A 310 -20.87 -15.69 7.13
N ALA A 311 -21.49 -16.58 6.36
CA ALA A 311 -22.10 -17.81 6.89
C ALA A 311 -21.05 -18.74 7.51
N GLU A 312 -19.92 -18.97 6.83
CA GLU A 312 -18.80 -19.75 7.39
C GLU A 312 -18.21 -19.11 8.65
N LEU A 313 -18.05 -17.78 8.64
CA LEU A 313 -17.51 -17.06 9.79
C LEU A 313 -18.41 -17.21 11.03
N ILE A 314 -19.72 -17.06 10.85
CA ILE A 314 -20.74 -17.26 11.90
C ILE A 314 -20.68 -18.70 12.41
N GLN A 315 -20.64 -19.68 11.50
CA GLN A 315 -20.54 -21.08 11.87
C GLN A 315 -19.29 -21.36 12.72
N TRP A 316 -18.10 -20.90 12.31
CA TRP A 316 -16.88 -21.08 13.11
C TRP A 316 -16.96 -20.39 14.47
N HIS A 317 -17.63 -19.24 14.55
CA HIS A 317 -17.85 -18.55 15.81
C HIS A 317 -18.77 -19.36 16.74
N GLU A 318 -19.93 -19.83 16.25
CA GLU A 318 -20.88 -20.65 17.02
C GLU A 318 -20.29 -21.99 17.47
N GLU A 319 -19.43 -22.59 16.64
CA GLU A 319 -18.72 -23.85 16.95
C GLU A 319 -17.48 -23.63 17.86
N ASN A 320 -17.20 -22.42 18.33
CA ASN A 320 -15.98 -22.06 19.09
C ASN A 320 -14.67 -22.45 18.37
N ARG A 321 -14.70 -22.44 17.03
CA ARG A 321 -13.56 -22.73 16.15
C ARG A 321 -12.87 -21.46 15.64
N LEU A 322 -13.55 -20.32 15.64
CA LEU A 322 -12.96 -19.04 15.26
C LEU A 322 -11.97 -18.58 16.34
N LEU A 323 -10.74 -18.26 15.93
CA LEU A 323 -9.69 -17.82 16.85
C LEU A 323 -9.40 -16.33 16.70
N GLU A 324 -9.14 -15.87 15.48
CA GLU A 324 -8.72 -14.48 15.24
C GLU A 324 -9.30 -13.96 13.92
N VAL A 325 -9.61 -12.67 13.87
CA VAL A 325 -9.81 -11.92 12.62
C VAL A 325 -8.96 -10.66 12.70
N PHE A 326 -8.24 -10.35 11.63
CA PHE A 326 -7.43 -9.13 11.57
C PHE A 326 -7.28 -8.59 10.15
N GLY A 327 -7.11 -7.28 10.05
CA GLY A 327 -6.72 -6.59 8.82
C GLY A 327 -5.19 -6.58 8.65
N ALA A 328 -4.73 -6.58 7.41
CA ALA A 328 -3.32 -6.43 7.03
C ALA A 328 -3.13 -5.34 5.97
N GLY A 329 -2.22 -4.40 6.20
CA GLY A 329 -1.91 -3.32 5.27
C GLY A 329 -0.81 -2.39 5.75
N THR A 330 -0.17 -1.63 4.85
CA THR A 330 1.01 -0.80 5.16
C THR A 330 0.81 0.15 6.34
N ALA A 331 -0.38 0.74 6.51
CA ALA A 331 -0.63 1.78 7.50
C ALA A 331 -0.43 1.28 8.94
N CYS A 332 -1.01 0.14 9.29
CA CYS A 332 -0.98 -0.46 10.64
C CYS A 332 -0.15 -1.74 10.72
N VAL A 333 0.35 -2.25 9.59
CA VAL A 333 0.91 -3.60 9.40
C VAL A 333 -0.15 -4.67 9.64
N VAL A 334 -0.58 -4.86 10.89
CA VAL A 334 -1.65 -5.78 11.30
C VAL A 334 -2.62 -5.05 12.23
N CYS A 335 -3.92 -5.26 12.06
CA CYS A 335 -4.97 -4.62 12.85
C CYS A 335 -5.98 -5.66 13.38
N PRO A 336 -5.98 -5.99 14.69
CA PRO A 336 -6.89 -6.98 15.23
C PRO A 336 -8.35 -6.50 15.17
N VAL A 337 -9.28 -7.42 14.94
CA VAL A 337 -10.73 -7.16 14.94
C VAL A 337 -11.35 -7.82 16.15
N GLY A 338 -12.09 -7.06 16.95
CA GLY A 338 -12.76 -7.58 18.15
C GLY A 338 -14.27 -7.72 18.01
N LEU A 339 -14.86 -7.06 17.00
CA LEU A 339 -16.30 -7.06 16.81
C LEU A 339 -16.67 -6.90 15.34
N ILE A 340 -17.65 -7.66 14.87
CA ILE A 340 -18.26 -7.51 13.54
C ILE A 340 -19.78 -7.42 13.71
N GLN A 341 -20.38 -6.34 13.21
CA GLN A 341 -21.83 -6.21 13.10
C GLN A 341 -22.27 -6.62 11.71
N PHE A 342 -23.05 -7.69 11.60
CA PHE A 342 -23.64 -8.14 10.34
C PHE A 342 -25.15 -8.26 10.47
N LYS A 343 -25.89 -7.42 9.75
CA LYS A 343 -27.36 -7.33 9.86
C LYS A 343 -27.78 -7.12 11.33
N ASN A 344 -28.58 -8.02 11.90
CA ASN A 344 -29.02 -7.98 13.30
C ASN A 344 -28.15 -8.84 14.23
N THR A 345 -27.01 -9.35 13.75
CA THR A 345 -26.10 -10.22 14.50
C THR A 345 -24.82 -9.48 14.83
N THR A 346 -24.47 -9.45 16.12
CA THR A 346 -23.18 -8.94 16.60
C THR A 346 -22.28 -10.14 16.93
N LEU A 347 -21.13 -10.23 16.26
CA LEU A 347 -20.12 -11.25 16.50
C LEU A 347 -19.00 -10.65 17.35
N HIS A 348 -18.77 -11.21 18.53
CA HIS A 348 -17.62 -10.89 19.36
C HIS A 348 -16.47 -11.80 18.95
N ILE A 349 -15.43 -11.22 18.36
CA ILE A 349 -14.33 -12.01 17.81
C ILE A 349 -13.28 -12.20 18.90
N PRO A 350 -12.87 -13.44 19.24
CA PRO A 350 -11.92 -13.73 20.33
C PRO A 350 -10.46 -13.42 19.96
N THR A 351 -10.23 -12.43 19.10
CA THR A 351 -8.90 -12.04 18.61
C THR A 351 -8.04 -11.56 19.79
N GLY A 352 -6.95 -12.27 20.05
CA GLY A 352 -6.00 -11.92 21.11
C GLY A 352 -6.27 -12.60 22.45
N GLU A 353 -7.30 -13.45 22.56
CA GLU A 353 -7.55 -14.27 23.75
C GLU A 353 -6.60 -15.48 23.84
N GLN A 354 -5.94 -15.83 22.73
CA GLN A 354 -4.98 -16.92 22.66
C GLN A 354 -3.66 -16.53 23.36
N LYS A 355 -2.96 -17.51 23.95
CA LYS A 355 -1.67 -17.29 24.63
C LYS A 355 -0.63 -16.64 23.70
N ASP A 356 -0.56 -17.11 22.46
CA ASP A 356 0.37 -16.64 21.42
C ASP A 356 -0.43 -16.32 20.15
N PRO A 357 -1.08 -15.15 20.07
CA PRO A 357 -1.93 -14.80 18.93
C PRO A 357 -1.13 -14.72 17.63
N PHE A 358 -1.67 -15.31 16.58
CA PHE A 358 -1.06 -15.36 15.25
C PHE A 358 -0.83 -13.96 14.68
N PHE A 359 -1.81 -13.06 14.81
CA PHE A 359 -1.69 -11.68 14.33
C PHE A 359 -0.49 -10.95 14.96
N LEU A 360 -0.22 -11.22 16.25
CA LEU A 360 0.87 -10.59 17.00
C LEU A 360 2.23 -11.14 16.59
N ARG A 361 2.33 -12.45 16.32
CA ARG A 361 3.53 -13.07 15.74
C ARG A 361 3.85 -12.47 14.37
N CYS A 362 2.84 -12.31 13.51
CA CYS A 362 2.98 -11.65 12.20
C CYS A 362 3.50 -10.22 12.34
N LEU A 363 2.85 -9.43 13.21
CA LEU A 363 3.23 -8.05 13.45
C LEU A 363 4.68 -7.93 13.94
N ARG A 364 5.06 -8.69 14.98
CA ARG A 364 6.42 -8.67 15.54
C ARG A 364 7.46 -9.02 14.50
N THR A 365 7.25 -10.13 13.77
CA THR A 365 8.22 -10.60 12.75
C THR A 365 8.42 -9.56 11.66
N ILE A 366 7.34 -8.96 11.16
CA ILE A 366 7.43 -7.93 10.11
C ILE A 366 8.12 -6.66 10.63
N LEU A 367 7.81 -6.21 11.85
CA LEU A 367 8.47 -5.05 12.45
C LEU A 367 9.95 -5.33 12.72
N ASP A 368 10.31 -6.52 13.17
CA ASP A 368 11.70 -6.92 13.41
C ASP A 368 12.53 -6.88 12.12
N ILE A 369 11.94 -7.28 11.00
CA ILE A 369 12.56 -7.12 9.67
C ILE A 369 12.66 -5.63 9.29
N GLN A 370 11.57 -4.87 9.44
CA GLN A 370 11.51 -3.47 9.03
C GLN A 370 12.51 -2.57 9.79
N TYR A 371 12.68 -2.80 11.09
CA TYR A 371 13.61 -2.07 11.94
C TYR A 371 15.00 -2.72 12.02
N GLY A 372 15.28 -3.75 11.22
CA GLY A 372 16.61 -4.35 11.12
C GLY A 372 17.07 -5.14 12.35
N LYS A 373 16.14 -5.57 13.22
CA LYS A 373 16.41 -6.54 14.30
C LYS A 373 16.69 -7.93 13.74
N VAL A 374 16.09 -8.23 12.59
CA VAL A 374 16.37 -9.41 11.78
C VAL A 374 16.82 -8.94 10.40
N GLN A 375 18.00 -9.39 9.98
CA GLN A 375 18.47 -9.15 8.61
C GLN A 375 17.65 -10.00 7.64
N HIS A 376 17.04 -9.36 6.65
CA HIS A 376 16.15 -10.03 5.71
C HIS A 376 16.14 -9.31 4.35
N PRO A 377 16.11 -10.03 3.20
CA PRO A 377 16.11 -9.43 1.87
C PRO A 377 14.89 -8.53 1.59
N TRP A 378 13.81 -8.66 2.37
CA TRP A 378 12.63 -7.80 2.26
C TRP A 378 12.87 -6.36 2.70
N ALA A 379 13.90 -6.10 3.51
CA ALA A 379 14.23 -4.77 3.99
C ALA A 379 15.46 -4.24 3.24
N ARG A 380 15.21 -3.49 2.16
CA ARG A 380 16.26 -2.88 1.34
C ARG A 380 16.81 -1.64 2.05
N LEU A 381 18.11 -1.60 2.26
CA LEU A 381 18.81 -0.40 2.73
C LEU A 381 18.72 0.70 1.67
N ILE A 382 18.55 1.94 2.12
CA ILE A 382 18.78 3.10 1.25
C ILE A 382 20.26 3.50 1.37
N ASP A 383 20.87 3.84 0.24
CA ASP A 383 22.23 4.39 0.25
C ASP A 383 22.16 5.82 0.79
N ASN A 384 22.89 6.09 1.88
CA ASN A 384 22.96 7.40 2.53
C ASN A 384 23.87 8.36 1.76
#